data_AF-A0A372JQA6-F1
#
_entry.id   AF-A0A372JQA6-F1
#
_cell.length_a   1.000
_cell.length_b   1.000
_cell.length_c   1.000
_cell.angle_alpha   90.00
_cell.angle_beta   90.00
_cell.angle_gamma   90.00
#
_symmetry.space_group_name_H-M   'P 1'
#
loop_
_entity.id
_entity.type
_entity.pdbx_description
1 polymer ?
#
loop_
_entity_poly.entity_id
_entity_poly.type
_entity_poly.pdbx_seq_one_letter_code
_entity_poly.pdbx_strand_id
1 'polypeptide(L)'
;MAFGRRRRDDEPAKGAENAEEAVEAAEAEAGEETAASGEAVKGGPWDSEDSHPEMQRLDFGALRIPVAPGLGFQVNFEATQVDEEGNPLDGRPVAVLVQYEESAMQLQVFAAPKRSGIWEDVRRETAQDITENAGGQVQEVEGPFGDELLAMVPAALTEEVLAEMPDEVKEQIPQEFIEQGWAPQIIRFVGVDGPRWFLQAVVQGAAIEDEEQWQVLEDVLNGVVVVRGDSPMPPRDLLELQIPKEFQEAAEEQGEENTETFNPFERGPEITEVR
;
A
#
# COMPACT_ATOMS: atom_id res chain seq x y z
N MET A 1 -18.44 58.93 64.95
CA MET A 1 -17.46 59.62 65.84
C MET A 1 -17.07 58.65 66.96
N ALA A 2 -15.89 58.82 67.59
CA ALA A 2 -15.18 57.88 68.49
C ALA A 2 -14.66 56.61 67.75
N PHE A 3 -13.37 56.20 67.71
CA PHE A 3 -12.11 56.46 68.47
C PHE A 3 -12.04 55.91 69.92
N GLY A 4 -11.36 54.75 70.11
CA GLY A 4 -10.07 54.59 70.86
C GLY A 4 -10.19 53.63 72.06
N ARG A 5 -9.16 53.00 72.69
CA ARG A 5 -7.68 52.84 72.54
C ARG A 5 -7.32 51.44 73.13
N ARG A 6 -6.47 50.56 72.57
CA ARG A 6 -4.99 50.52 72.35
C ARG A 6 -4.09 50.27 73.59
N ARG A 7 -3.50 49.05 73.66
CA ARG A 7 -2.10 48.65 74.03
C ARG A 7 -2.01 47.10 73.88
N ARG A 8 -1.04 46.40 73.24
CA ARG A 8 0.42 46.57 72.95
C ARG A 8 1.28 46.47 74.23
N ASP A 9 2.39 45.71 74.33
CA ASP A 9 3.22 44.91 73.40
C ASP A 9 3.43 43.47 74.01
N ASP A 10 4.12 42.45 73.49
CA ASP A 10 5.53 42.38 72.99
C ASP A 10 5.80 41.04 72.26
N GLU A 11 6.76 41.02 71.32
CA GLU A 11 7.26 39.86 70.55
C GLU A 11 8.75 40.11 70.25
N PRO A 12 9.63 39.09 70.17
CA PRO A 12 9.91 38.53 68.84
C PRO A 12 10.37 37.04 68.76
N ALA A 13 9.96 36.38 67.66
CA ALA A 13 10.70 35.55 66.69
C ALA A 13 12.11 34.93 67.04
N LYS A 14 12.55 33.76 66.53
CA LYS A 14 12.23 32.99 65.29
C LYS A 14 12.51 31.48 65.46
N GLY A 15 11.93 30.62 64.61
CA GLY A 15 12.62 29.38 64.19
C GLY A 15 11.79 28.29 63.49
N ALA A 16 11.88 28.23 62.17
CA ALA A 16 11.61 27.08 61.27
C ALA A 16 10.19 26.47 61.18
N GLU A 17 9.56 26.66 60.01
CA GLU A 17 8.48 25.84 59.48
C GLU A 17 9.06 24.63 58.71
N ASN A 18 8.54 23.40 58.91
CA ASN A 18 7.88 22.61 57.85
C ASN A 18 7.42 21.20 58.27
N ALA A 19 6.43 20.69 57.51
CA ALA A 19 6.06 19.29 57.28
C ALA A 19 5.55 18.44 58.48
N GLU A 20 4.22 18.37 58.60
CA GLU A 20 3.51 17.27 59.27
C GLU A 20 3.00 16.24 58.24
N GLU A 21 3.12 14.96 58.63
CA GLU A 21 2.36 13.74 58.30
C GLU A 21 1.75 13.53 56.88
N ALA A 22 2.08 12.48 56.12
CA ALA A 22 2.14 11.02 56.36
C ALA A 22 0.83 10.26 56.12
N VAL A 23 0.85 9.34 55.14
CA VAL A 23 0.13 8.05 55.14
C VAL A 23 0.82 7.08 54.18
N GLU A 24 0.79 5.80 54.52
CA GLU A 24 1.51 4.71 53.85
C GLU A 24 0.52 3.77 53.13
N ALA A 25 0.93 3.27 51.95
CA ALA A 25 0.47 2.08 51.23
C ALA A 25 -1.05 1.78 51.07
N ALA A 26 -1.52 1.81 49.81
CA ALA A 26 -2.45 0.79 49.30
C ALA A 26 -2.37 0.66 47.76
N GLU A 27 -2.21 -0.60 47.32
CA GLU A 27 -2.74 -1.23 46.11
C GLU A 27 -2.28 -0.79 44.69
N ALA A 28 -2.07 -1.83 43.86
CA ALA A 28 -1.69 -1.71 42.47
C ALA A 28 -2.95 -1.75 41.59
N GLU A 29 -3.30 -0.61 41.00
CA GLU A 29 -4.24 -0.57 39.87
C GLU A 29 -3.52 -1.10 38.63
N ALA A 30 -3.86 -2.33 38.24
CA ALA A 30 -3.50 -2.84 36.93
C ALA A 30 -4.27 -2.04 35.87
N GLY A 31 -3.59 -1.14 35.16
CA GLY A 31 -4.18 -0.48 34.02
C GLY A 31 -4.52 -1.53 32.96
N GLU A 32 -5.81 -1.67 32.65
CA GLU A 32 -6.27 -2.47 31.52
C GLU A 32 -5.64 -1.90 30.25
N GLU A 33 -4.67 -2.63 29.70
CA GLU A 33 -4.15 -2.38 28.37
C GLU A 33 -5.23 -2.74 27.35
N THR A 34 -6.09 -1.76 27.04
CA THR A 34 -6.92 -1.79 25.83
C THR A 34 -6.03 -1.64 24.61
N ALA A 35 -5.33 -2.72 24.27
CA ALA A 35 -4.83 -2.92 22.93
C ALA A 35 -6.03 -2.79 21.98
N ALA A 36 -5.90 -1.94 20.96
CA ALA A 36 -6.86 -1.90 19.87
C ALA A 36 -6.67 -3.17 19.05
N SER A 37 -7.34 -4.26 19.48
CA SER A 37 -7.59 -5.38 18.61
C SER A 37 -8.54 -4.87 17.53
N GLY A 38 -8.02 -4.67 16.32
CA GLY A 38 -8.86 -4.88 15.15
C GLY A 38 -9.48 -6.27 15.28
N GLU A 39 -10.72 -6.44 14.82
CA GLU A 39 -11.27 -7.79 14.69
C GLU A 39 -10.38 -8.54 13.70
N ALA A 40 -9.75 -9.61 14.17
CA ALA A 40 -8.89 -10.41 13.32
C ALA A 40 -9.74 -10.97 12.17
N VAL A 41 -9.45 -10.49 10.96
CA VAL A 41 -10.02 -11.01 9.71
C VAL A 41 -9.87 -12.53 9.72
N LYS A 42 -10.88 -13.25 9.20
CA LYS A 42 -10.85 -14.73 9.17
C LYS A 42 -10.01 -15.23 8.00
N GLY A 43 -8.73 -14.90 8.04
CA GLY A 43 -7.74 -15.07 6.99
C GLY A 43 -6.59 -14.09 7.20
N GLY A 44 -5.62 -14.05 6.30
CA GLY A 44 -4.61 -13.00 6.31
C GLY A 44 -5.16 -11.68 5.77
N PRO A 45 -4.31 -10.74 5.34
CA PRO A 45 -2.84 -10.73 5.43
C PRO A 45 -2.29 -10.96 6.84
N TRP A 46 -1.12 -11.58 6.94
CA TRP A 46 -0.48 -11.96 8.20
C TRP A 46 0.71 -11.07 8.53
N ASP A 47 1.00 -10.84 9.82
CA ASP A 47 2.34 -10.39 10.22
C ASP A 47 3.34 -11.54 10.09
N SER A 48 4.58 -11.22 9.70
CA SER A 48 5.72 -12.14 9.71
C SER A 48 6.11 -12.71 11.08
N GLU A 49 5.74 -12.04 12.18
CA GLU A 49 5.97 -12.54 13.55
C GLU A 49 4.87 -13.52 14.01
N ASP A 50 3.72 -13.58 13.32
CA ASP A 50 2.59 -14.43 13.65
C ASP A 50 2.63 -15.80 12.96
N SER A 51 1.89 -16.76 13.51
CA SER A 51 1.75 -18.11 12.92
C SER A 51 0.80 -18.10 11.72
N HIS A 52 1.35 -18.12 10.51
CA HIS A 52 0.60 -18.14 9.24
C HIS A 52 0.72 -19.49 8.50
N PRO A 53 -0.17 -19.83 7.55
CA PRO A 53 -0.08 -21.07 6.76
C PRO A 53 1.23 -21.22 5.97
N GLU A 54 1.79 -22.44 5.97
CA GLU A 54 2.91 -22.82 5.11
C GLU A 54 2.44 -22.96 3.66
N MET A 55 2.90 -22.08 2.78
CA MET A 55 2.71 -22.15 1.33
C MET A 55 3.84 -21.41 0.61
N GLN A 56 4.04 -21.68 -0.67
CA GLN A 56 5.06 -21.02 -1.48
C GLN A 56 4.68 -19.54 -1.70
N ARG A 57 5.66 -18.65 -1.52
CA ARG A 57 5.52 -17.20 -1.69
C ARG A 57 6.77 -16.65 -2.37
N LEU A 58 6.61 -15.61 -3.18
CA LEU A 58 7.72 -14.77 -3.64
C LEU A 58 8.01 -13.71 -2.57
N ASP A 59 9.30 -13.47 -2.29
CA ASP A 59 9.75 -12.49 -1.30
C ASP A 59 10.15 -11.18 -1.99
N PHE A 60 9.31 -10.15 -1.81
CA PHE A 60 9.50 -8.79 -2.29
C PHE A 60 10.00 -7.87 -1.16
N GLY A 61 10.77 -8.38 -0.19
CA GLY A 61 11.25 -7.61 0.96
C GLY A 61 10.15 -7.45 2.01
N ALA A 62 9.47 -6.30 2.03
CA ALA A 62 8.39 -6.04 2.98
C ALA A 62 7.09 -6.84 2.71
N LEU A 63 6.96 -7.49 1.55
CA LEU A 63 5.82 -8.34 1.18
C LEU A 63 6.26 -9.73 0.76
N ARG A 64 5.57 -10.75 1.26
CA ARG A 64 5.64 -12.12 0.74
C ARG A 64 4.29 -12.53 0.19
N ILE A 65 4.21 -12.70 -1.12
CA ILE A 65 2.94 -12.88 -1.85
C ILE A 65 2.83 -14.33 -2.34
N PRO A 66 1.71 -15.03 -2.13
CA PRO A 66 1.50 -16.39 -2.62
C PRO A 66 1.71 -16.53 -4.13
N VAL A 67 2.23 -17.68 -4.56
CA VAL A 67 2.22 -18.08 -5.97
C VAL A 67 1.16 -19.13 -6.24
N ALA A 68 0.44 -18.95 -7.33
CA ALA A 68 -0.56 -19.89 -7.83
C ALA A 68 -0.52 -19.90 -9.38
N PRO A 69 -1.00 -20.98 -10.04
CA PRO A 69 -1.10 -21.02 -11.49
C PRO A 69 -1.92 -19.85 -12.05
N GLY A 70 -1.45 -19.23 -13.13
CA GLY A 70 -2.11 -18.09 -13.76
C GLY A 70 -1.75 -16.71 -13.17
N LEU A 71 -1.07 -16.65 -12.03
CA LEU A 71 -0.63 -15.36 -11.47
C LEU A 71 0.62 -14.82 -12.20
N GLY A 72 0.47 -13.64 -12.79
CA GLY A 72 1.58 -12.76 -13.19
C GLY A 72 1.92 -11.78 -12.07
N PHE A 73 3.18 -11.33 -12.03
CA PHE A 73 3.63 -10.28 -11.09
C PHE A 73 4.48 -9.25 -11.82
N GLN A 74 4.34 -7.99 -11.45
CA GLN A 74 5.17 -6.89 -11.90
C GLN A 74 5.50 -5.97 -10.72
N VAL A 75 6.74 -5.50 -10.63
CA VAL A 75 7.14 -4.50 -9.64
C VAL A 75 7.00 -3.11 -10.27
N ASN A 76 6.23 -2.23 -9.63
CA ASN A 76 6.10 -0.83 -10.04
C ASN A 76 7.14 0.01 -9.31
N PHE A 77 7.79 0.94 -10.03
CA PHE A 77 8.87 1.78 -9.52
C PHE A 77 8.47 3.25 -9.51
N GLU A 78 8.85 3.95 -8.44
CA GLU A 78 8.84 5.41 -8.38
C GLU A 78 10.25 5.93 -8.67
N ALA A 79 10.37 6.87 -9.60
CA ALA A 79 11.64 7.48 -9.96
C ALA A 79 12.23 8.27 -8.77
N THR A 80 13.38 7.85 -8.26
CA THR A 80 14.10 8.55 -7.18
C THR A 80 14.97 9.68 -7.72
N GLN A 81 15.44 9.54 -8.97
CA GLN A 81 16.24 10.52 -9.69
C GLN A 81 15.80 10.54 -11.16
N VAL A 82 15.77 11.73 -11.75
CA VAL A 82 15.55 11.94 -13.18
C VAL A 82 16.71 12.73 -13.79
N ASP A 83 16.95 12.56 -15.08
CA ASP A 83 17.95 13.34 -15.82
C ASP A 83 17.44 14.76 -16.18
N GLU A 84 18.25 15.52 -16.92
CA GLU A 84 17.89 16.87 -17.38
C GLU A 84 16.71 16.90 -18.38
N GLU A 85 16.34 15.75 -18.95
CA GLU A 85 15.27 15.56 -19.92
C GLU A 85 13.98 14.99 -19.28
N GLY A 86 14.06 14.56 -18.02
CA GLY A 86 12.94 14.03 -17.22
C GLY A 86 12.85 12.50 -17.21
N ASN A 87 13.80 11.78 -17.82
CA ASN A 87 13.79 10.32 -17.81
C ASN A 87 14.27 9.78 -16.45
N PRO A 88 13.68 8.68 -15.92
CA PRO A 88 14.13 8.07 -14.68
C PRO A 88 15.54 7.48 -14.81
N LEU A 89 16.46 7.95 -13.97
CA LEU A 89 17.84 7.45 -13.85
C LEU A 89 17.97 6.33 -12.80
N ASP A 90 17.14 6.40 -11.77
CA ASP A 90 17.10 5.48 -10.64
C ASP A 90 15.66 5.44 -10.10
N GLY A 91 15.27 4.32 -9.50
CA GLY A 91 13.90 4.12 -9.05
C GLY A 91 13.80 3.09 -7.93
N ARG A 92 12.91 3.36 -6.97
CA ARG A 92 12.62 2.44 -5.87
C ARG A 92 11.35 1.64 -6.17
N PRO A 93 11.33 0.32 -5.90
CA PRO A 93 10.09 -0.45 -5.85
C PRO A 93 9.08 0.20 -4.90
N VAL A 94 7.85 0.44 -5.37
CA VAL A 94 6.77 1.04 -4.57
C VAL A 94 5.47 0.24 -4.51
N ALA A 95 5.24 -0.67 -5.46
CA ALA A 95 4.11 -1.58 -5.40
C ALA A 95 4.43 -2.89 -6.10
N VAL A 96 3.69 -3.95 -5.76
CA VAL A 96 3.65 -5.18 -6.55
C VAL A 96 2.28 -5.30 -7.19
N LEU A 97 2.23 -5.34 -8.51
CA LEU A 97 1.03 -5.62 -9.28
C LEU A 97 0.92 -7.13 -9.49
N VAL A 98 -0.12 -7.74 -8.92
CA VAL A 98 -0.52 -9.12 -9.19
C VAL A 98 -1.56 -9.11 -10.31
N GLN A 99 -1.39 -9.93 -11.34
CA GLN A 99 -2.30 -10.05 -12.47
C GLN A 99 -2.82 -11.48 -12.57
N TYR A 100 -4.11 -11.63 -12.91
CA TYR A 100 -4.76 -12.92 -13.17
C TYR A 100 -5.83 -12.73 -14.24
N GLU A 101 -5.66 -13.39 -15.39
CA GLU A 101 -6.54 -13.22 -16.56
C GLU A 101 -6.76 -11.72 -16.91
N GLU A 102 -8.00 -11.23 -16.84
CA GLU A 102 -8.37 -9.83 -17.12
C GLU A 102 -8.45 -8.96 -15.85
N SER A 103 -7.85 -9.41 -14.75
CA SER A 103 -7.91 -8.79 -13.43
C SER A 103 -6.55 -8.42 -12.89
N ALA A 104 -6.48 -7.30 -12.16
CA ALA A 104 -5.25 -6.81 -11.56
C ALA A 104 -5.47 -6.31 -10.13
N MET A 105 -4.52 -6.62 -9.24
CA MET A 105 -4.47 -6.15 -7.86
C MET A 105 -3.09 -5.56 -7.57
N GLN A 106 -3.03 -4.24 -7.34
CA GLN A 106 -1.82 -3.57 -6.89
C GLN A 106 -1.72 -3.59 -5.37
N LEU A 107 -0.63 -4.12 -4.83
CA LEU A 107 -0.33 -4.19 -3.40
C LEU A 107 0.72 -3.14 -3.01
N GLN A 108 0.39 -2.33 -2.00
CA GLN A 108 1.29 -1.35 -1.38
C GLN A 108 1.25 -1.50 0.13
N VAL A 109 2.39 -1.38 0.82
CA VAL A 109 2.46 -1.57 2.27
C VAL A 109 3.21 -0.44 2.95
N PHE A 110 2.62 0.06 4.04
CA PHE A 110 3.05 1.26 4.75
C PHE A 110 3.29 0.95 6.22
N ALA A 111 4.17 1.72 6.87
CA ALA A 111 4.30 1.71 8.32
C ALA A 111 3.06 2.34 8.97
N ALA A 112 2.55 1.72 10.04
CA ALA A 112 1.40 2.21 10.81
C ALA A 112 1.78 2.50 12.28
N PRO A 113 0.98 3.32 13.00
CA PRO A 113 1.15 3.52 14.44
C PRO A 113 1.06 2.21 15.23
N LYS A 114 1.65 2.18 16.43
CA LYS A 114 1.65 0.96 17.29
C LYS A 114 0.28 0.59 17.89
N ARG A 115 -0.73 1.45 17.79
CA ARG A 115 -1.97 1.36 18.60
C ARG A 115 -3.25 1.71 17.83
N SER A 116 -3.13 2.00 16.54
CA SER A 116 -4.26 2.34 15.69
C SER A 116 -3.90 1.93 14.26
N GLY A 117 -4.91 1.43 13.55
CA GLY A 117 -4.85 1.38 12.10
C GLY A 117 -4.76 2.77 11.47
N ILE A 118 -4.56 2.80 10.17
CA ILE A 118 -4.70 4.00 9.33
C ILE A 118 -5.72 3.81 8.21
N TRP A 119 -6.33 2.63 8.05
CA TRP A 119 -7.24 2.36 6.94
C TRP A 119 -8.44 3.32 6.93
N GLU A 120 -9.10 3.54 8.07
CA GLU A 120 -10.28 4.42 8.14
C GLU A 120 -9.98 5.85 7.65
N ASP A 121 -8.81 6.38 7.99
CA ASP A 121 -8.36 7.71 7.57
C ASP A 121 -7.91 7.72 6.09
N VAL A 122 -7.14 6.73 5.66
CA VAL A 122 -6.72 6.56 4.26
C VAL A 122 -7.93 6.41 3.34
N ARG A 123 -8.90 5.56 3.71
CA ARG A 123 -10.16 5.33 2.98
C ARG A 123 -10.92 6.64 2.77
N ARG A 124 -11.06 7.43 3.84
CA ARG A 124 -11.74 8.73 3.83
C ARG A 124 -11.00 9.76 2.97
N GLU A 125 -9.69 9.81 3.05
CA GLU A 125 -8.86 10.69 2.22
C GLU A 125 -8.94 10.30 0.73
N THR A 126 -8.85 9.01 0.40
CA THR A 126 -9.03 8.51 -0.98
C THR A 126 -10.45 8.79 -1.50
N ALA A 127 -11.48 8.61 -0.68
CA ALA A 127 -12.85 8.95 -1.03
C ALA A 127 -13.02 10.45 -1.33
N GLN A 128 -12.37 11.32 -0.55
CA GLN A 128 -12.38 12.76 -0.77
C GLN A 128 -11.62 13.13 -2.06
N ASP A 129 -10.41 12.61 -2.25
CA ASP A 129 -9.58 12.90 -3.43
C ASP A 129 -10.28 12.50 -4.75
N ILE A 130 -10.91 11.32 -4.77
CA ILE A 130 -11.64 10.84 -5.94
C ILE A 130 -12.85 11.74 -6.27
N THR A 131 -13.57 12.21 -5.26
CA THR A 131 -14.79 13.03 -5.46
C THR A 131 -14.48 14.51 -5.72
N GLU A 132 -13.42 15.06 -5.14
CA GLU A 132 -13.04 16.47 -5.30
C GLU A 132 -12.09 16.71 -6.49
N ASN A 133 -11.13 15.82 -6.75
CA ASN A 133 -10.07 16.02 -7.73
C ASN A 133 -10.22 15.14 -8.99
N ALA A 134 -10.58 13.86 -8.84
CA ALA A 134 -10.74 12.95 -9.98
C ALA A 134 -12.13 13.02 -10.66
N GLY A 135 -13.09 13.73 -10.06
CA GLY A 135 -14.46 13.85 -10.58
C GLY A 135 -15.25 12.54 -10.57
N GLY A 136 -14.82 11.57 -9.74
CA GLY A 136 -15.45 10.27 -9.58
C GLY A 136 -16.59 10.25 -8.57
N GLN A 137 -17.20 9.08 -8.43
CA GLN A 137 -18.17 8.75 -7.39
C GLN A 137 -17.61 7.62 -6.52
N VAL A 138 -18.01 7.55 -5.25
CA VAL A 138 -17.51 6.54 -4.32
C VAL A 138 -18.63 5.96 -3.47
N GLN A 139 -18.45 4.71 -3.05
CA GLN A 139 -19.35 3.97 -2.19
C GLN A 139 -18.52 3.14 -1.20
N GLU A 140 -18.82 3.24 0.09
CA GLU A 140 -18.29 2.30 1.08
C GLU A 140 -19.15 1.02 1.08
N VAL A 141 -18.50 -0.13 1.11
CA VAL A 141 -19.13 -1.47 1.12
C VAL A 141 -18.48 -2.35 2.19
N GLU A 142 -19.20 -3.33 2.72
CA GLU A 142 -18.64 -4.33 3.64
C GLU A 142 -18.15 -5.52 2.82
N GLY A 143 -16.87 -5.88 2.95
CA GLY A 143 -16.22 -6.97 2.23
C GLY A 143 -15.44 -7.92 3.17
N PRO A 144 -14.72 -8.92 2.62
CA PRO A 144 -14.07 -9.97 3.41
C PRO A 144 -13.04 -9.46 4.42
N PHE A 145 -12.44 -8.30 4.14
CA PHE A 145 -11.41 -7.68 4.97
C PHE A 145 -11.93 -6.50 5.83
N GLY A 146 -13.26 -6.34 5.91
CA GLY A 146 -13.93 -5.24 6.61
C GLY A 146 -14.53 -4.21 5.66
N ASP A 147 -14.59 -2.95 6.08
CA ASP A 147 -15.03 -1.85 5.21
C ASP A 147 -14.08 -1.68 4.02
N GLU A 148 -14.62 -1.54 2.81
CA GLU A 148 -13.90 -1.33 1.56
C GLU A 148 -14.48 -0.12 0.82
N LEU A 149 -13.73 0.43 -0.14
CA LEU A 149 -14.17 1.57 -0.95
C LEU A 149 -14.24 1.16 -2.42
N LEU A 150 -15.45 1.18 -2.99
CA LEU A 150 -15.66 1.15 -4.43
C LEU A 150 -15.66 2.59 -4.97
N ALA A 151 -14.90 2.82 -6.03
CA ALA A 151 -14.84 4.10 -6.72
C ALA A 151 -15.17 3.91 -8.20
N MET A 152 -15.97 4.81 -8.76
CA MET A 152 -16.19 4.95 -10.21
C MET A 152 -15.52 6.24 -10.67
N VAL A 153 -14.45 6.13 -11.44
CA VAL A 153 -13.67 7.27 -11.96
C VAL A 153 -13.88 7.38 -13.48
N PRO A 154 -14.11 8.58 -14.04
CA PRO A 154 -14.17 8.75 -15.49
C PRO A 154 -12.77 8.64 -16.12
N ALA A 155 -12.54 7.63 -16.95
CA ALA A 155 -11.32 7.51 -17.76
C ALA A 155 -11.55 8.08 -19.17
N ALA A 156 -10.65 8.93 -19.63
CA ALA A 156 -10.74 9.54 -20.95
C ALA A 156 -10.44 8.53 -22.07
N LEU A 157 -11.32 8.46 -23.07
CA LEU A 157 -11.14 7.67 -24.28
C LEU A 157 -10.74 8.59 -25.44
N THR A 158 -9.51 9.11 -25.38
CA THR A 158 -8.94 9.92 -26.47
C THR A 158 -8.54 9.03 -27.64
N GLU A 159 -8.36 9.63 -28.84
CA GLU A 159 -7.86 8.88 -30.01
C GLU A 159 -6.49 8.23 -29.75
N GLU A 160 -5.65 8.85 -28.94
CA GLU A 160 -4.33 8.35 -28.52
C GLU A 160 -4.47 7.13 -27.59
N VAL A 161 -5.28 7.22 -26.53
CA VAL A 161 -5.56 6.09 -25.63
C VAL A 161 -6.17 4.92 -26.40
N LEU A 162 -7.16 5.17 -27.25
CA LEU A 162 -7.79 4.13 -28.08
C LEU A 162 -6.80 3.51 -29.09
N ALA A 163 -5.79 4.25 -29.56
CA ALA A 163 -4.76 3.69 -30.45
C ALA A 163 -3.78 2.75 -29.72
N GLU A 164 -3.44 3.05 -28.45
CA GLU A 164 -2.52 2.25 -27.64
C GLU A 164 -3.16 1.00 -26.99
N MET A 165 -4.48 1.00 -26.79
CA MET A 165 -5.19 -0.16 -26.23
C MET A 165 -5.07 -1.41 -27.15
N PRO A 166 -5.15 -2.64 -26.60
CA PRO A 166 -5.32 -3.86 -27.39
C PRO A 166 -6.66 -3.85 -28.14
N ASP A 167 -6.71 -4.48 -29.31
CA ASP A 167 -7.94 -4.53 -30.13
C ASP A 167 -9.06 -5.32 -29.43
N GLU A 168 -8.70 -6.38 -28.69
CA GLU A 168 -9.61 -7.20 -27.89
C GLU A 168 -10.31 -6.39 -26.79
N VAL A 169 -9.65 -5.37 -26.23
CA VAL A 169 -10.24 -4.49 -25.21
C VAL A 169 -11.10 -3.42 -25.89
N LYS A 170 -10.64 -2.84 -27.00
CA LYS A 170 -11.42 -1.87 -27.81
C LYS A 170 -12.77 -2.43 -28.25
N GLU A 171 -12.82 -3.69 -28.70
CA GLU A 171 -14.07 -4.33 -29.14
C GLU A 171 -15.10 -4.50 -28.01
N GLN A 172 -14.67 -4.52 -26.75
CA GLN A 172 -15.54 -4.63 -25.58
C GLN A 172 -16.13 -3.28 -25.14
N ILE A 173 -15.54 -2.14 -25.54
CA ILE A 173 -16.01 -0.81 -25.15
C ILE A 173 -17.33 -0.49 -25.88
N PRO A 174 -18.44 -0.21 -25.16
CA PRO A 174 -19.68 0.26 -25.78
C PRO A 174 -19.45 1.51 -26.65
N GLN A 175 -20.01 1.53 -27.86
CA GLN A 175 -19.84 2.66 -28.78
C GLN A 175 -20.29 4.01 -28.19
N GLU A 176 -21.28 4.00 -27.29
CA GLU A 176 -21.71 5.18 -26.52
C GLU A 176 -20.60 5.79 -25.66
N PHE A 177 -19.69 4.99 -25.10
CA PHE A 177 -18.54 5.48 -24.32
C PHE A 177 -17.47 6.09 -25.22
N ILE A 178 -17.27 5.51 -26.42
CA ILE A 178 -16.38 6.07 -27.44
C ILE A 178 -16.93 7.42 -27.95
N GLU A 179 -18.24 7.51 -28.24
CA GLU A 179 -18.89 8.74 -28.72
C GLU A 179 -18.88 9.87 -27.68
N GLN A 180 -19.02 9.56 -26.38
CA GLN A 180 -18.92 10.57 -25.31
C GLN A 180 -17.46 10.91 -24.91
N GLY A 181 -16.47 10.14 -25.40
CA GLY A 181 -15.04 10.36 -25.16
C GLY A 181 -14.53 9.97 -23.77
N TRP A 182 -15.29 9.16 -23.01
CA TRP A 182 -14.87 8.64 -21.70
C TRP A 182 -15.65 7.38 -21.33
N ALA A 183 -15.07 6.52 -20.50
CA ALA A 183 -15.73 5.36 -19.91
C ALA A 183 -15.62 5.39 -18.37
N PRO A 184 -16.60 4.85 -17.63
CA PRO A 184 -16.42 4.59 -16.21
C PRO A 184 -15.35 3.52 -16.01
N GLN A 185 -14.48 3.73 -15.03
CA GLN A 185 -13.57 2.71 -14.50
C GLN A 185 -13.91 2.50 -13.03
N ILE A 186 -14.20 1.24 -12.67
CA ILE A 186 -14.49 0.88 -11.29
C ILE A 186 -13.21 0.34 -10.65
N ILE A 187 -12.91 0.85 -9.46
CA ILE A 187 -11.71 0.54 -8.68
C ILE A 187 -12.16 0.14 -7.28
N ARG A 188 -11.69 -1.00 -6.79
CA ARG A 188 -11.97 -1.49 -5.43
C ARG A 188 -10.73 -1.33 -4.57
N PHE A 189 -10.82 -0.51 -3.54
CA PHE A 189 -9.76 -0.32 -2.55
C PHE A 189 -10.08 -1.13 -1.30
N VAL A 190 -9.18 -2.05 -0.98
CA VAL A 190 -9.20 -2.86 0.24
C VAL A 190 -8.02 -2.45 1.10
N GLY A 191 -8.24 -2.29 2.40
CA GLY A 191 -7.19 -1.90 3.34
C GLY A 191 -7.21 -2.78 4.57
N VAL A 192 -6.03 -3.26 4.98
CA VAL A 192 -5.86 -4.13 6.14
C VAL A 192 -4.82 -3.52 7.07
N ASP A 193 -5.25 -3.21 8.28
CA ASP A 193 -4.39 -2.75 9.37
C ASP A 193 -3.84 -3.93 10.17
N GLY A 194 -2.53 -3.95 10.38
CA GLY A 194 -1.84 -4.97 11.17
C GLY A 194 -0.82 -4.38 12.15
N PRO A 195 0.00 -5.22 12.80
CA PRO A 195 0.95 -4.79 13.82
C PRO A 195 2.03 -3.81 13.31
N ARG A 196 1.74 -2.51 13.37
CA ARG A 196 2.63 -1.41 12.94
C ARG A 196 2.84 -1.35 11.41
N TRP A 197 1.92 -1.95 10.65
CA TRP A 197 1.85 -1.84 9.20
C TRP A 197 0.39 -1.72 8.73
N PHE A 198 0.22 -1.24 7.51
CA PHE A 198 -1.04 -1.18 6.79
C PHE A 198 -0.79 -1.63 5.36
N LEU A 199 -1.59 -2.59 4.88
CA LEU A 199 -1.57 -3.08 3.50
C LEU A 199 -2.76 -2.49 2.76
N GLN A 200 -2.49 -1.85 1.61
CA GLN A 200 -3.51 -1.44 0.65
C GLN A 200 -3.45 -2.37 -0.56
N ALA A 201 -4.62 -2.89 -0.95
CA ALA A 201 -4.84 -3.56 -2.22
C ALA A 201 -5.79 -2.72 -3.09
N VAL A 202 -5.39 -2.43 -4.32
CA VAL A 202 -6.19 -1.70 -5.30
C VAL A 202 -6.50 -2.64 -6.46
N VAL A 203 -7.77 -3.02 -6.59
CA VAL A 203 -8.25 -4.03 -7.54
C VAL A 203 -9.00 -3.36 -8.69
N GLN A 204 -8.73 -3.84 -9.90
CA GLN A 204 -9.22 -3.34 -11.18
C GLN A 204 -9.43 -4.50 -12.17
N GLY A 205 -10.17 -4.25 -13.26
CA GLY A 205 -10.45 -5.26 -14.27
C GLY A 205 -11.63 -6.16 -13.92
N ALA A 206 -11.67 -7.37 -14.47
CA ALA A 206 -12.84 -8.25 -14.41
C ALA A 206 -13.24 -8.64 -12.97
N ALA A 207 -12.30 -8.76 -12.03
CA ALA A 207 -12.54 -9.07 -10.60
C ALA A 207 -13.39 -8.03 -9.82
N ILE A 208 -13.87 -6.97 -10.46
CA ILE A 208 -14.92 -6.11 -9.93
C ILE A 208 -16.33 -6.72 -10.10
N GLU A 209 -16.55 -7.46 -11.18
CA GLU A 209 -17.86 -8.04 -11.55
C GLU A 209 -17.85 -9.57 -11.63
N ASP A 210 -16.67 -10.19 -11.82
CA ASP A 210 -16.43 -11.62 -11.85
C ASP A 210 -15.97 -12.14 -10.48
N GLU A 211 -16.88 -12.82 -9.79
CA GLU A 211 -16.65 -13.44 -8.47
C GLU A 211 -15.56 -14.53 -8.50
N GLU A 212 -15.37 -15.26 -9.61
CA GLU A 212 -14.35 -16.32 -9.69
C GLU A 212 -12.95 -15.69 -9.79
N GLN A 213 -12.79 -14.60 -10.54
CA GLN A 213 -11.54 -13.84 -10.59
C GLN A 213 -11.29 -13.05 -9.30
N TRP A 214 -12.34 -12.50 -8.67
CA TRP A 214 -12.22 -11.90 -7.33
C TRP A 214 -11.71 -12.92 -6.32
N GLN A 215 -12.28 -14.12 -6.28
CA GLN A 215 -11.89 -15.16 -5.32
C GLN A 215 -10.41 -15.53 -5.41
N VAL A 216 -9.82 -15.57 -6.62
CA VAL A 216 -8.38 -15.83 -6.79
C VAL A 216 -7.53 -14.70 -6.19
N LEU A 217 -7.91 -13.43 -6.39
CA LEU A 217 -7.19 -12.28 -5.81
C LEU A 217 -7.43 -12.16 -4.29
N GLU A 218 -8.60 -12.53 -3.80
CA GLU A 218 -8.91 -12.65 -2.37
C GLU A 218 -8.06 -13.74 -1.70
N ASP A 219 -7.90 -14.92 -2.33
CA ASP A 219 -7.03 -16.00 -1.84
C ASP A 219 -5.56 -15.55 -1.81
N VAL A 220 -5.10 -14.78 -2.80
CA VAL A 220 -3.77 -14.15 -2.78
C VAL A 220 -3.64 -13.22 -1.59
N LEU A 221 -4.58 -12.29 -1.39
CA LEU A 221 -4.55 -11.30 -0.31
C LEU A 221 -4.59 -11.96 1.07
N ASN A 222 -5.44 -12.98 1.25
CA ASN A 222 -5.49 -13.84 2.44
C ASN A 222 -4.19 -14.60 2.72
N GLY A 223 -3.38 -14.87 1.70
CA GLY A 223 -2.10 -15.56 1.84
C GLY A 223 -0.89 -14.62 2.00
N VAL A 224 -1.02 -13.31 1.78
CA VAL A 224 0.07 -12.32 1.93
C VAL A 224 0.62 -12.33 3.36
N VAL A 225 1.94 -12.28 3.49
CA VAL A 225 2.63 -12.06 4.77
C VAL A 225 3.43 -10.75 4.67
N VAL A 226 3.21 -9.84 5.62
CA VAL A 226 3.89 -8.55 5.70
C VAL A 226 5.12 -8.67 6.59
N VAL A 227 6.29 -8.27 6.06
CA VAL A 227 7.57 -8.30 6.76
C VAL A 227 7.97 -6.88 7.15
N ARG A 228 7.41 -6.39 8.25
CA ARG A 228 7.59 -5.00 8.70
C ARG A 228 8.99 -4.69 9.26
N GLY A 229 9.72 -5.72 9.69
CA GLY A 229 11.07 -5.62 10.27
C GLY A 229 11.14 -4.82 11.58
N ASP A 230 12.35 -4.56 12.09
CA ASP A 230 12.52 -3.85 13.37
C ASP A 230 12.65 -2.33 13.25
N SER A 231 13.23 -1.84 12.14
CA SER A 231 13.65 -0.45 11.94
C SER A 231 12.59 0.58 12.34
N PRO A 232 12.95 1.70 13.01
CA PRO A 232 12.03 2.81 13.25
C PRO A 232 11.60 3.43 11.92
N MET A 233 10.29 3.58 11.71
CA MET A 233 9.71 4.21 10.52
C MET A 233 8.58 5.16 10.95
N PRO A 234 8.46 6.37 10.37
CA PRO A 234 7.28 7.21 10.49
C PRO A 234 6.00 6.50 10.02
N PRO A 235 4.83 6.77 10.61
CA PRO A 235 3.56 6.32 10.05
C PRO A 235 3.35 6.88 8.63
N ARG A 236 2.77 6.06 7.75
CA ARG A 236 2.51 6.31 6.33
C ARG A 236 3.74 6.34 5.41
N ASP A 237 4.95 6.12 5.94
CA ASP A 237 6.10 5.81 5.09
C ASP A 237 5.93 4.40 4.48
N LEU A 238 6.20 4.30 3.19
CA LEU A 238 6.17 3.03 2.46
C LEU A 238 7.29 2.10 2.95
N LEU A 239 6.99 0.81 3.17
CA LEU A 239 8.02 -0.16 3.55
C LEU A 239 8.87 -0.55 2.33
N GLU A 240 10.13 -0.90 2.56
CA GLU A 240 11.09 -1.22 1.49
C GLU A 240 10.69 -2.52 0.74
N LEU A 241 10.25 -2.36 -0.50
CA LEU A 241 10.03 -3.45 -1.44
C LEU A 241 11.31 -3.79 -2.21
N GLN A 242 11.42 -5.05 -2.62
CA GLN A 242 12.57 -5.62 -3.34
C GLN A 242 12.09 -6.41 -4.55
N ILE A 243 12.97 -6.54 -5.55
CA ILE A 243 12.76 -7.44 -6.70
C ILE A 243 13.20 -8.85 -6.26
N PRO A 244 12.37 -9.89 -6.36
CA PRO A 244 12.78 -11.26 -6.09
C PRO A 244 13.91 -11.68 -7.04
N LYS A 245 14.81 -12.56 -6.59
CA LYS A 245 15.96 -12.99 -7.41
C LYS A 245 15.53 -13.78 -8.63
N GLU A 246 14.46 -14.55 -8.48
CA GLU A 246 13.80 -15.33 -9.51
C GLU A 246 13.39 -14.46 -10.72
N PHE A 247 13.13 -13.17 -10.50
CA PHE A 247 12.75 -12.20 -11.54
C PHE A 247 13.98 -11.59 -12.21
N GLN A 248 15.11 -11.50 -11.50
CA GLN A 248 16.40 -11.07 -12.04
C GLN A 248 16.99 -12.18 -12.91
N GLU A 249 17.03 -13.41 -12.39
CA GLU A 249 17.52 -14.60 -13.09
C GLU A 249 16.73 -14.87 -14.39
N ALA A 250 15.39 -14.78 -14.35
CA ALA A 250 14.56 -14.94 -15.55
C ALA A 250 14.77 -13.82 -16.60
N ALA A 251 15.08 -12.60 -16.17
CA ALA A 251 15.38 -11.49 -17.08
C ALA A 251 16.79 -11.61 -17.70
N GLU A 252 17.76 -12.15 -16.94
CA GLU A 252 19.10 -12.46 -17.43
C GLU A 252 19.07 -13.60 -18.47
N GLU A 253 18.34 -14.70 -18.20
CA GLU A 253 18.19 -15.82 -19.15
C GLU A 253 17.50 -15.38 -20.47
N GLN A 254 16.46 -14.55 -20.40
CA GLN A 254 15.80 -13.97 -21.60
C GLN A 254 16.68 -12.94 -22.34
N GLY A 255 17.59 -12.29 -21.62
CA GLY A 255 18.63 -11.45 -22.19
C GLY A 255 19.67 -12.26 -22.96
N GLU A 256 20.07 -13.42 -22.43
CA GLU A 256 21.03 -14.32 -23.09
C GLU A 256 20.43 -15.00 -24.34
N GLU A 257 19.19 -15.51 -24.31
CA GLU A 257 18.55 -16.10 -25.52
C GLU A 257 18.47 -15.12 -26.70
N ASN A 258 18.26 -13.82 -26.45
CA ASN A 258 18.29 -12.79 -27.50
C ASN A 258 19.70 -12.52 -28.07
N THR A 259 20.77 -12.95 -27.39
CA THR A 259 22.15 -12.81 -27.90
C THR A 259 22.60 -13.96 -28.80
N GLU A 260 21.95 -15.13 -28.78
CA GLU A 260 22.37 -16.27 -29.61
C GLU A 260 21.97 -16.18 -31.10
N THR A 261 21.09 -15.26 -31.49
CA THR A 261 20.65 -15.09 -32.90
C THR A 261 21.23 -13.84 -33.60
N PHE A 262 21.86 -12.90 -32.90
CA PHE A 262 22.46 -11.72 -33.51
C PHE A 262 23.99 -11.73 -33.40
N ASN A 263 24.66 -12.16 -34.46
CA ASN A 263 26.13 -12.16 -34.57
C ASN A 263 26.58 -11.08 -35.58
N PRO A 264 26.60 -9.77 -35.20
CA PRO A 264 26.74 -8.64 -36.13
C PRO A 264 28.14 -8.46 -36.74
N PHE A 265 29.03 -9.44 -36.61
CA PHE A 265 30.44 -9.35 -37.01
C PHE A 265 30.85 -10.25 -38.18
N GLU A 266 29.92 -11.00 -38.79
CA GLU A 266 30.19 -11.63 -40.09
C GLU A 266 30.24 -10.56 -41.20
N ARG A 267 31.45 -10.07 -41.47
CA ARG A 267 31.72 -9.21 -42.64
C ARG A 267 31.42 -9.98 -43.92
N GLY A 268 30.36 -9.54 -44.63
CA GLY A 268 30.08 -10.01 -45.99
C GLY A 268 31.27 -9.78 -46.94
N PRO A 269 31.38 -10.58 -48.02
CA PRO A 269 32.56 -10.55 -48.90
C PRO A 269 32.72 -9.20 -49.61
N GLU A 270 33.90 -8.59 -49.46
CA GLU A 270 34.25 -7.34 -50.14
C GLU A 270 34.35 -7.53 -51.66
N ILE A 271 33.39 -6.98 -52.41
CA ILE A 271 33.46 -6.90 -53.87
C ILE A 271 34.31 -5.68 -54.24
N THR A 272 35.60 -5.90 -54.53
CA THR A 272 36.47 -4.84 -55.06
C THR A 272 36.21 -4.68 -56.56
N GLU A 273 35.41 -3.68 -56.94
CA GLU A 273 35.21 -3.31 -58.35
C GLU A 273 36.42 -2.50 -58.86
N VAL A 274 37.16 -3.08 -59.81
CA VAL A 274 38.27 -2.40 -60.51
C VAL A 274 37.77 -1.94 -61.88
N ARG A 275 38.04 -0.66 -62.16
CA ARG A 275 37.61 0.12 -63.33
C ARG A 275 38.07 -0.42 -64.69
#